data_AF-A0A2V7F047-F1
#
_entry.id   AF-A0A2V7F047-F1
#
_cell.length_a   1.000
_cell.length_b   1.000
_cell.length_c   1.000
_cell.angle_alpha   90.00
_cell.angle_beta   90.00
_cell.angle_gamma   90.00
#
_symmetry.space_group_name_H-M   'P 1'
#
loop_
_entity.id
_entity.type
_entity.pdbx_description
1 polymer ?
#
loop_
_entity_poly.entity_id
_entity_poly.type
_entity_poly.pdbx_seq_one_letter_code
_entity_poly.pdbx_strand_id
1 'polypeptide(L)'
;MKKVQAVVKLQIPAGKANPSPPVGPALGQHGVNIMEFCKGFNAQTASQEGLILPVVVTIYQDRSFTFIVKTPPAAVLLKRAAGIAKASAVPHKDKIGKVTRQQVREIAQTKLPDLNTASIEAAMRIVEGTARSMGIDVV
;
A
#
# COMPACT_ATOMS: atom_id res chain seq x y z
N MET A 1 17.10 -12.06 -19.25
CA MET A 1 16.54 -10.92 -18.51
C MET A 1 15.86 -9.98 -19.49
N LYS A 2 14.56 -9.71 -19.33
CA LYS A 2 13.87 -8.68 -20.13
C LYS A 2 14.39 -7.30 -19.72
N LYS A 3 14.70 -6.43 -20.68
CA LYS A 3 15.19 -5.07 -20.40
C LYS A 3 14.03 -4.19 -19.92
N VAL A 4 14.20 -3.59 -18.74
CA VAL A 4 13.23 -2.66 -18.16
C VAL A 4 13.27 -1.35 -18.93
N GLN A 5 12.11 -0.89 -19.38
CA GLN A 5 11.93 0.42 -20.04
C GLN A 5 11.54 1.48 -19.01
N ALA A 6 10.59 1.19 -18.13
CA ALA A 6 10.09 2.13 -17.13
C ALA A 6 9.53 1.38 -15.91
N VAL A 7 9.54 2.05 -14.75
CA VAL A 7 8.88 1.58 -13.54
C VAL A 7 7.92 2.67 -13.07
N VAL A 8 6.63 2.35 -13.05
CA VAL A 8 5.55 3.27 -12.66
C VAL A 8 5.00 2.84 -11.30
N LYS A 9 4.88 3.78 -10.37
CA LYS A 9 4.30 3.55 -9.04
C LYS A 9 2.96 4.27 -8.96
N LEU A 10 1.89 3.53 -8.69
CA LEU A 10 0.53 4.06 -8.58
C LEU A 10 -0.07 3.71 -7.22
N GLN A 11 -1.07 4.49 -6.81
CA GLN A 11 -1.92 4.18 -5.66
C GLN A 11 -3.34 4.06 -6.17
N ILE A 12 -3.93 2.87 -6.03
CA ILE A 12 -5.24 2.56 -6.61
C ILE A 12 -6.12 1.96 -5.50
N PRO A 13 -7.39 2.37 -5.36
CA PRO A 13 -8.31 1.71 -4.46
C PRO A 13 -8.53 0.26 -4.91
N ALA A 14 -8.44 -0.68 -3.96
CA ALA A 14 -8.66 -2.10 -4.18
C ALA A 14 -9.99 -2.37 -4.88
N GLY A 15 -9.97 -3.25 -5.89
CA GLY A 15 -11.15 -3.64 -6.67
C GLY A 15 -11.69 -2.57 -7.62
N LYS A 16 -11.11 -1.36 -7.65
CA LYS A 16 -11.63 -0.21 -8.41
C LYS A 16 -10.64 0.37 -9.41
N ALA A 17 -9.69 -0.42 -9.92
CA ALA A 17 -8.86 0.00 -11.04
C ALA A 17 -9.71 0.21 -12.28
N ASN A 18 -9.58 1.40 -12.89
CA ASN A 18 -10.23 1.78 -14.13
C ASN A 18 -9.24 2.55 -15.02
N PRO A 19 -9.50 2.67 -16.34
CA PRO A 19 -8.61 3.36 -17.27
C PRO A 19 -8.65 4.90 -17.14
N SER A 20 -9.39 5.46 -16.19
CA SER A 20 -9.44 6.90 -15.98
C SER A 20 -8.11 7.43 -15.43
N PRO A 21 -7.84 8.76 -15.51
CA PRO A 21 -6.74 9.37 -14.77
C PRO A 21 -6.88 8.98 -13.29
N PRO A 22 -5.86 8.41 -12.62
CA PRO A 22 -4.41 8.48 -12.87
C PRO A 22 -3.79 7.28 -13.62
N VAL A 23 -4.52 6.18 -13.82
CA VAL A 23 -3.96 4.93 -14.38
C VAL A 23 -3.77 5.02 -15.89
N GLY A 24 -4.78 5.55 -16.59
CA GLY A 24 -4.78 5.66 -18.06
C GLY A 24 -3.58 6.44 -18.60
N PRO A 25 -3.35 7.69 -18.17
CA PRO A 25 -2.19 8.47 -18.63
C PRO A 25 -0.85 7.84 -18.21
N ALA A 26 -0.74 7.34 -16.98
CA ALA A 26 0.53 6.86 -16.42
C ALA A 26 1.04 5.57 -17.10
N LEU A 27 0.14 4.65 -17.46
CA LEU A 27 0.48 3.40 -18.13
C LEU A 27 0.36 3.50 -19.66
N GLY A 28 -0.60 4.28 -20.15
CA GLY A 28 -0.87 4.45 -21.59
C GLY A 28 0.28 5.09 -22.35
N GLN A 29 0.99 6.06 -21.74
CA GLN A 29 2.17 6.69 -22.34
C GLN A 29 3.31 5.69 -22.66
N HIS A 30 3.30 4.52 -22.02
CA HIS A 30 4.28 3.46 -22.21
C HIS A 30 3.76 2.29 -23.07
N GLY A 31 2.56 2.41 -23.65
CA GLY A 31 1.98 1.39 -24.52
C GLY A 31 1.54 0.11 -23.79
N VAL A 32 1.26 0.18 -22.49
CA VAL A 32 0.79 -0.94 -21.67
C VAL A 32 -0.70 -1.21 -21.91
N ASN A 33 -1.10 -2.48 -21.87
CA ASN A 33 -2.50 -2.87 -21.93
C ASN A 33 -3.23 -2.53 -20.61
N ILE A 34 -3.85 -1.35 -20.57
CA ILE A 34 -4.52 -0.83 -19.36
C ILE A 34 -5.68 -1.74 -18.92
N MET A 35 -6.44 -2.31 -19.86
CA MET A 35 -7.58 -3.17 -19.52
C MET A 35 -7.15 -4.45 -18.83
N GLU A 36 -6.05 -5.05 -19.29
CA GLU A 36 -5.46 -6.25 -18.70
C GLU A 36 -4.93 -5.96 -17.29
N PHE A 37 -4.24 -4.83 -17.12
CA PHE A 37 -3.83 -4.36 -15.80
C PHE A 37 -5.02 -4.17 -14.85
N CYS A 38 -6.07 -3.46 -15.27
CA CYS A 38 -7.24 -3.20 -14.43
C CYS A 38 -7.94 -4.50 -14.02
N LYS A 39 -8.11 -5.46 -14.93
CA LYS A 39 -8.70 -6.77 -14.62
C LYS A 39 -7.84 -7.56 -13.64
N GLY A 40 -6.53 -7.66 -13.90
CA GLY A 40 -5.59 -8.38 -13.05
C GLY A 40 -5.50 -7.77 -11.64
N PHE A 41 -5.44 -6.43 -11.56
CA PHE A 41 -5.43 -5.72 -10.28
C PHE A 41 -6.73 -5.93 -9.50
N ASN A 42 -7.90 -5.78 -10.14
CA ASN A 42 -9.18 -5.95 -9.46
C ASN A 42 -9.37 -7.39 -8.96
N ALA A 43 -8.94 -8.40 -9.73
CA ALA A 43 -8.98 -9.79 -9.30
C ALA A 43 -8.08 -10.07 -8.09
N GLN A 44 -6.85 -9.55 -8.08
CA GLN A 44 -5.92 -9.72 -6.95
C GLN A 44 -6.34 -8.95 -5.69
N THR A 45 -7.08 -7.85 -5.85
CA THR A 45 -7.41 -6.92 -4.75
C THR A 45 -8.85 -7.00 -4.27
N ALA A 46 -9.65 -7.92 -4.82
CA ALA A 46 -11.06 -8.10 -4.46
C ALA A 46 -11.28 -8.34 -2.95
N SER A 47 -10.33 -9.01 -2.27
CA SER A 47 -10.42 -9.28 -0.82
C SER A 47 -10.05 -8.09 0.08
N GLN A 48 -9.54 -7.00 -0.50
CA GLN A 48 -9.03 -5.83 0.24
C GLN A 48 -9.85 -4.56 -0.02
N GLU A 49 -11.12 -4.73 -0.37
CA GLU A 49 -12.00 -3.63 -0.76
C GLU A 49 -12.04 -2.50 0.28
N GLY A 50 -11.99 -1.26 -0.20
CA GLY A 50 -11.97 -0.06 0.64
C GLY A 50 -10.58 0.40 1.09
N LEU A 51 -9.51 -0.33 0.75
CA LEU A 51 -8.12 0.08 1.01
C LEU A 51 -7.45 0.64 -0.24
N ILE A 52 -6.58 1.64 -0.07
CA ILE A 52 -5.72 2.15 -1.14
C ILE A 52 -4.45 1.30 -1.17
N LEU A 53 -4.20 0.63 -2.28
CA LEU A 53 -3.07 -0.26 -2.46
C LEU A 53 -2.01 0.38 -3.37
N PRO A 54 -0.74 0.43 -2.93
CA PRO A 54 0.35 0.79 -3.80
C PRO A 54 0.63 -0.34 -4.78
N VAL A 55 0.83 -0.01 -6.05
CA VAL A 55 1.20 -0.97 -7.08
C VAL A 55 2.43 -0.47 -7.82
N VAL A 56 3.37 -1.38 -8.04
CA VAL A 56 4.58 -1.11 -8.82
C VAL A 56 4.45 -1.86 -10.14
N VAL A 57 4.37 -1.12 -11.23
CA VAL A 57 4.28 -1.65 -12.59
C VAL A 57 5.65 -1.51 -13.26
N THR A 58 6.27 -2.64 -13.56
CA THR A 58 7.51 -2.71 -14.33
C THR A 58 7.17 -2.98 -15.78
N ILE A 59 7.58 -2.07 -16.66
CA ILE A 59 7.31 -2.10 -18.09
C ILE A 59 8.60 -2.45 -18.80
N TYR A 60 8.55 -3.42 -19.70
CA TYR A 60 9.69 -3.91 -20.47
C TYR A 60 9.66 -3.34 -21.89
N GLN A 61 10.82 -3.36 -22.57
CA GLN A 61 10.95 -2.82 -23.94
C GLN A 61 10.08 -3.53 -24.98
N ASP A 62 9.69 -4.77 -24.74
CA ASP A 62 8.76 -5.54 -25.58
C ASP A 62 7.28 -5.14 -25.35
N ARG A 63 7.03 -4.05 -24.61
CA ARG A 63 5.71 -3.58 -24.15
C ARG A 63 4.98 -4.56 -23.24
N SER A 64 5.61 -5.66 -22.84
CA SER A 64 5.10 -6.49 -21.76
C SER A 64 5.26 -5.75 -20.43
N PHE A 65 4.42 -6.09 -19.47
CA PHE A 65 4.48 -5.51 -18.14
C PHE A 65 4.29 -6.60 -17.08
N THR A 66 4.85 -6.34 -15.91
CA THR A 66 4.59 -7.08 -14.69
C THR A 66 4.21 -6.08 -13.62
N PHE A 67 3.27 -6.43 -12.74
CA PHE A 67 2.91 -5.56 -11.63
C PHE A 67 2.96 -6.32 -10.32
N ILE A 68 3.34 -5.62 -9.26
CA ILE A 68 3.36 -6.14 -7.89
C ILE A 68 2.44 -5.26 -7.08
N VAL A 69 1.36 -5.84 -6.57
CA VAL A 69 0.47 -5.19 -5.61
C VAL A 69 1.13 -5.30 -4.24
N LYS A 70 1.40 -4.15 -3.62
CA LYS A 70 1.92 -4.07 -2.27
C LYS A 70 0.77 -4.00 -1.28
N THR A 71 1.08 -4.34 -0.04
CA THR A 71 0.19 -4.19 1.09
C THR A 71 -0.13 -2.71 1.36
N PRO A 72 -1.28 -2.42 1.99
CA PRO A 72 -1.66 -1.07 2.32
C PRO A 72 -0.58 -0.34 3.16
N PRO A 73 -0.47 1.00 3.02
CA PRO A 73 0.42 1.77 3.88
C PRO A 73 0.09 1.54 5.36
N ALA A 74 1.13 1.48 6.20
CA ALA A 74 0.95 1.24 7.64
C ALA A 74 0.06 2.32 8.26
N ALA A 75 0.16 3.56 7.77
CA ALA A 75 -0.70 4.66 8.18
C ALA A 75 -2.19 4.42 7.92
N VAL A 76 -2.56 3.78 6.80
CA VAL A 76 -3.97 3.49 6.50
C VAL A 76 -4.49 2.39 7.44
N LEU A 77 -3.69 1.36 7.66
CA LEU A 77 -4.03 0.26 8.56
C LEU A 77 -4.15 0.72 10.02
N LEU A 78 -3.22 1.57 10.47
CA LEU A 78 -3.23 2.14 11.81
C LEU A 78 -4.41 3.09 12.03
N LYS A 79 -4.75 3.92 11.03
CA LYS A 79 -5.97 4.77 11.08
C LYS A 79 -7.23 3.93 11.25
N ARG A 80 -7.34 2.84 10.48
CA ARG A 80 -8.48 1.91 10.57
C ARG A 80 -8.53 1.21 11.93
N ALA A 81 -7.40 0.72 12.42
CA ALA A 81 -7.31 0.05 13.73
C ALA A 81 -7.63 1.00 14.90
N ALA A 82 -7.21 2.26 14.81
CA ALA A 82 -7.48 3.29 15.81
C ALA A 82 -8.87 3.96 15.66
N GLY A 83 -9.61 3.68 14.58
CA GLY A 83 -10.91 4.29 14.31
C GLY A 83 -10.87 5.78 13.94
N ILE A 84 -9.73 6.28 13.44
CA ILE A 84 -9.53 7.71 13.15
C ILE A 84 -9.49 7.99 11.64
N ALA A 85 -10.11 9.10 11.21
CA ALA A 85 -10.08 9.52 9.81
C ALA A 85 -8.81 10.32 9.44
N LYS A 86 -8.31 11.15 10.36
CA LYS A 86 -7.13 12.01 10.17
C LYS A 86 -6.05 11.66 11.20
N ALA A 87 -4.79 11.78 10.79
CA ALA A 87 -3.63 11.65 11.69
C ALA A 87 -3.36 12.99 12.39
N SER A 88 -2.59 12.97 13.50
CA SER A 88 -2.31 14.18 14.26
C SER A 88 -1.47 15.16 13.45
N ALA A 89 -1.87 16.44 13.45
CA ALA A 89 -1.06 17.51 12.88
C ALA A 89 0.17 17.82 13.76
N VAL A 90 0.11 17.46 15.05
CA VAL A 90 1.21 17.64 16.01
C VAL A 90 1.44 16.33 16.79
N PRO A 91 2.02 15.29 16.16
CA PRO A 91 2.09 13.92 16.70
C PRO A 91 2.75 13.78 18.09
N HIS A 92 3.64 14.71 18.42
CA HIS A 92 4.38 14.73 19.68
C HIS A 92 3.63 15.43 20.83
N LYS A 93 2.55 16.16 20.53
CA LYS A 93 1.70 16.84 21.54
C LYS A 93 0.32 16.20 21.62
N ASP A 94 -0.32 16.01 20.47
CA ASP A 94 -1.69 15.52 20.41
C ASP A 94 -1.71 14.04 20.02
N LYS A 95 -2.04 13.21 21.01
CA LYS A 95 -2.28 11.78 20.84
C LYS A 95 -3.75 11.56 20.53
N ILE A 96 -4.04 11.19 19.28
CA ILE A 96 -5.40 11.17 18.75
C ILE A 96 -5.95 9.76 18.51
N GLY A 97 -5.23 8.71 18.90
CA GLY A 97 -5.68 7.34 18.76
C GLY A 97 -4.88 6.37 19.63
N LYS A 98 -5.46 5.20 19.87
CA LYS A 98 -4.79 4.09 20.57
C LYS A 98 -4.95 2.82 19.74
N VAL A 99 -3.89 2.01 19.68
CA VAL A 99 -3.91 0.66 19.08
C VAL A 99 -3.29 -0.32 20.06
N THR A 100 -3.81 -1.55 20.10
CA THR A 100 -3.23 -2.57 20.96
C THR A 100 -2.00 -3.19 20.31
N ARG A 101 -1.09 -3.71 21.13
CA ARG A 101 0.07 -4.48 20.62
C ARG A 101 -0.35 -5.67 19.73
N GLN A 102 -1.53 -6.25 19.96
CA GLN A 102 -2.09 -7.30 19.09
C GLN A 102 -2.45 -6.77 17.69
N GLN A 103 -3.13 -5.61 17.61
CA GLN A 103 -3.43 -4.97 16.32
C GLN A 103 -2.15 -4.61 15.56
N VAL A 104 -1.12 -4.13 16.27
CA VAL A 104 0.20 -3.86 15.67
C VAL A 104 0.79 -5.14 15.07
N ARG A 105 0.67 -6.28 15.74
CA ARG A 105 1.15 -7.58 15.25
C ARG A 105 0.42 -8.03 13.99
N GLU A 106 -0.90 -7.90 13.93
CA GLU A 106 -1.71 -8.24 12.75
C GLU A 106 -1.35 -7.36 11.54
N ILE A 107 -1.15 -6.05 11.78
CA ILE A 107 -0.67 -5.11 10.76
C ILE A 107 0.73 -5.49 10.29
N ALA A 108 1.62 -5.84 11.21
CA ALA A 108 2.98 -6.26 10.90
C ALA A 108 3.02 -7.56 10.08
N GLN A 109 2.18 -8.55 10.41
CA GLN A 109 2.05 -9.79 9.63
C GLN A 109 1.59 -9.52 8.20
N THR A 110 0.57 -8.67 8.06
CA THR A 110 0.07 -8.26 6.75
C THR A 110 1.16 -7.59 5.92
N LYS A 111 1.97 -6.71 6.54
CA LYS A 111 3.02 -5.93 5.88
C LYS A 111 4.33 -6.67 5.67
N LEU A 112 4.58 -7.75 6.40
CA LEU A 112 5.84 -8.50 6.39
C LEU A 112 6.40 -8.78 4.98
N PRO A 113 5.61 -9.22 3.96
CA PRO A 113 6.15 -9.47 2.62
C PRO A 113 6.71 -8.23 1.91
N ASP A 114 6.31 -7.01 2.33
CA ASP A 114 6.82 -5.75 1.76
C ASP A 114 7.94 -5.11 2.58
N LEU A 115 8.24 -5.66 3.75
CA LEU A 115 9.27 -5.12 4.63
C LEU A 115 10.60 -5.81 4.37
N ASN A 116 11.70 -5.08 4.57
CA ASN A 116 13.06 -5.61 4.44
C ASN A 116 13.48 -6.44 5.68
N THR A 117 12.53 -7.10 6.36
CA THR A 117 12.79 -7.90 7.56
C THR A 117 12.00 -9.21 7.51
N ALA A 118 12.63 -10.29 7.96
CA ALA A 118 11.98 -11.58 8.16
C ALA A 118 11.41 -11.76 9.59
N SER A 119 11.84 -10.94 10.55
CA SER A 119 11.35 -11.02 11.93
C SER A 119 10.07 -10.22 12.11
N ILE A 120 9.05 -10.88 12.67
CA ILE A 120 7.78 -10.24 13.03
C ILE A 120 7.97 -9.13 14.08
N GLU A 121 8.91 -9.30 15.01
CA GLU A 121 9.18 -8.28 16.03
C GLU A 121 9.77 -7.01 15.42
N ALA A 122 10.70 -7.16 14.47
CA ALA A 122 11.24 -6.04 13.73
C ALA A 122 10.17 -5.36 12.86
N ALA A 123 9.27 -6.14 12.26
CA ALA A 123 8.12 -5.61 11.53
C ALA A 123 7.17 -4.82 12.46
N MET A 124 6.90 -5.32 13.66
CA MET A 124 6.14 -4.60 14.67
C MET A 124 6.79 -3.26 15.03
N ARG A 125 8.11 -3.21 15.28
CA ARG A 125 8.83 -1.96 15.55
C ARG A 125 8.69 -0.94 14.43
N ILE A 126 8.68 -1.37 13.17
CA ILE A 126 8.47 -0.48 12.01
C ILE A 126 7.05 0.11 12.03
N VAL A 127 6.05 -0.73 12.35
CA VAL A 127 4.65 -0.28 12.48
C VAL A 127 4.47 0.66 13.67
N GLU A 128 5.06 0.35 14.83
CA GLU A 128 5.07 1.20 16.03
C GLU A 128 5.72 2.56 15.76
N GLY A 129 6.82 2.58 14.99
CA GLY A 129 7.44 3.83 14.55
C GLY A 129 6.50 4.70 13.71
N THR A 130 5.68 4.07 12.87
CA THR A 130 4.64 4.77 12.09
C THR A 130 3.49 5.25 12.99
N ALA A 131 3.06 4.46 13.97
CA ALA A 131 2.04 4.88 14.93
C ALA A 131 2.49 6.13 15.71
N ARG A 132 3.75 6.13 16.16
CA ARG A 132 4.36 7.25 16.87
C ARG A 132 4.39 8.53 16.04
N SER A 133 4.78 8.44 14.76
CA SER A 133 4.83 9.61 13.86
C SER A 133 3.45 10.14 13.48
N MET A 134 2.38 9.39 13.75
CA MET A 134 1.00 9.80 13.51
C MET A 134 0.26 10.30 14.76
N GLY A 135 0.89 10.22 15.93
CA GLY A 135 0.25 10.54 17.21
C GLY A 135 -0.71 9.46 17.69
N ILE A 136 -0.45 8.20 17.35
CA ILE A 136 -1.20 7.04 17.85
C ILE A 136 -0.34 6.37 18.93
N ASP A 137 -0.95 6.12 20.10
CA ASP A 137 -0.31 5.39 21.19
C ASP A 137 -0.53 3.88 21.05
N VAL A 138 0.52 3.12 21.36
CA VAL A 138 0.46 1.66 21.40
C VAL A 138 0.30 1.24 22.85
N VAL A 139 -0.78 0.53 23.16
CA VAL A 139 -1.16 0.08 24.51
C VAL A 139 -1.21 -1.44 24.63
#